data_AF-A0A182LTM3-F1
#
_entry.id   AF-A0A182LTM3-F1
#
_cell.length_a   1.000
_cell.length_b   1.000
_cell.length_c   1.000
_cell.angle_alpha   90.00
_cell.angle_beta   90.00
_cell.angle_gamma   90.00
#
_symmetry.space_group_name_H-M   'P 1'
#
loop_
_entity.id
_entity.type
_entity.pdbx_description
1 polymer ?
#
loop_
_entity_poly.entity_id
_entity_poly.type
_entity_poly.pdbx_seq_one_letter_code
_entity_poly.pdbx_strand_id
1 'polypeptide(L)'
;MDRKVRVISILLSFCVLFSNGAMEQNEVPSKSFPIDTEVAMDSPSEKGYNPDAIKPFLVGGGPATVGAFPAQVAIQIGTTAFCGGSILNQNHILTAAGCVLDANNNLIAANQVTVRAGVLTVDQNAPALAVNRIFPHQQYNPWTFENDIAVLRLTNNIVFPQVATPNMAPAELNSRIVRDSEVCQVVGWNWLPTAQNVPLQVLNVVYAPRASCMSQHQGMLRDSMACTEITALTHGVCAANRGGGLYCNDRLTGVISFGFGCGTNNTYTVYTQVRYYHHWIQQQFIRADTPVAGPTPMPGIVGGGGGGDASTITLSLATIIVAIVSALFLN
;
A
#
# COMPACT_ATOMS: atom_id res chain seq x y z
N MET A 1 17.45 66.70 -27.84
CA MET A 1 16.41 67.65 -27.37
C MET A 1 15.27 67.53 -28.37
N ASP A 2 14.04 67.18 -28.08
CA ASP A 2 13.32 67.04 -26.82
C ASP A 2 12.07 66.18 -27.05
N ARG A 3 11.53 65.58 -25.99
CA ARG A 3 10.39 64.65 -25.98
C ARG A 3 9.07 65.30 -26.41
N LYS A 4 8.19 64.53 -27.09
CA LYS A 4 6.73 64.48 -26.85
C LYS A 4 6.06 63.45 -27.78
N VAL A 5 5.64 62.31 -27.23
CA VAL A 5 4.69 61.38 -27.87
C VAL A 5 3.35 61.57 -27.16
N ARG A 6 2.32 61.98 -27.93
CA ARG A 6 0.92 61.99 -27.50
C ARG A 6 0.11 61.12 -28.47
N VAL A 7 -0.50 60.11 -27.84
CA VAL A 7 -1.67 59.29 -28.18
C VAL A 7 -2.58 59.87 -29.28
N ILE A 8 -2.88 59.07 -30.30
CA ILE A 8 -4.08 59.21 -31.14
C ILE A 8 -4.81 57.86 -31.17
N SER A 9 -6.07 57.93 -30.75
CA SER A 9 -7.08 56.88 -30.67
C SER A 9 -7.46 56.30 -32.03
N ILE A 10 -7.68 54.99 -32.10
CA ILE A 10 -8.46 54.36 -33.17
C ILE A 10 -9.61 53.58 -32.53
N LEU A 11 -10.80 54.14 -32.68
CA LEU A 11 -12.10 53.49 -32.49
C LEU A 11 -12.33 52.51 -33.63
N LEU A 12 -12.66 51.26 -33.32
CA LEU A 12 -13.33 50.36 -34.24
C LEU A 12 -14.36 49.55 -33.46
N SER A 13 -15.62 49.78 -33.79
CA SER A 13 -16.77 49.04 -33.27
C SER A 13 -17.64 48.63 -34.45
N PHE A 14 -18.05 47.36 -34.40
CA PHE A 14 -19.12 46.67 -35.13
C PHE A 14 -18.97 46.43 -36.64
N CYS A 15 -18.77 45.14 -36.98
CA CYS A 15 -19.77 44.46 -37.82
C CYS A 15 -19.80 42.96 -37.49
N VAL A 16 -21.00 42.49 -37.11
CA VAL A 16 -21.37 41.11 -36.83
C VAL A 16 -21.60 40.39 -38.16
N LEU A 17 -20.98 39.23 -38.37
CA LEU A 17 -21.51 38.19 -39.26
C LEU A 17 -21.20 36.80 -38.67
N PHE A 18 -22.28 36.13 -38.27
CA PHE A 18 -22.34 34.70 -37.99
C PHE A 18 -22.14 33.90 -39.29
N SER A 19 -21.28 32.87 -39.26
CA SER A 19 -21.59 31.60 -39.92
C SER A 19 -20.72 30.48 -39.34
N ASN A 20 -21.34 29.30 -39.23
CA ASN A 20 -20.94 28.14 -38.44
C ASN A 20 -19.62 27.50 -38.88
N GLY A 21 -18.71 27.31 -37.93
CA GLY A 21 -17.58 26.39 -38.04
C GLY A 21 -17.56 25.49 -36.82
N ALA A 22 -18.05 24.25 -36.96
CA ALA A 22 -17.93 23.22 -35.93
C ALA A 22 -16.47 22.78 -35.83
N MET A 23 -15.83 23.04 -34.69
CA MET A 23 -14.56 22.41 -34.32
C MET A 23 -14.86 21.07 -33.65
N GLU A 24 -14.45 20.01 -34.35
CA GLU A 24 -14.43 18.63 -33.90
C GLU A 24 -13.48 18.51 -32.69
N GLN A 25 -14.04 18.23 -31.50
CA GLN A 25 -13.25 17.86 -30.34
C GLN A 25 -12.98 16.37 -30.39
N ASN A 26 -11.70 15.99 -30.49
CA ASN A 26 -11.25 14.62 -30.27
C ASN A 26 -11.44 14.25 -28.79
N GLU A 27 -12.45 13.45 -28.50
CA GLU A 27 -12.61 12.73 -27.22
C GLU A 27 -11.52 11.66 -27.08
N VAL A 28 -10.80 11.70 -25.96
CA VAL A 28 -9.94 10.61 -25.50
C VAL A 28 -10.85 9.61 -24.78
N PRO A 29 -10.91 8.32 -25.18
CA PRO A 29 -11.81 7.38 -24.52
C PRO A 29 -11.24 6.97 -23.16
N SER A 30 -11.89 7.41 -22.07
CA SER A 30 -11.70 6.84 -20.74
C SER A 30 -12.34 5.46 -20.70
N LYS A 31 -11.53 4.40 -20.75
CA LYS A 31 -12.00 3.03 -20.48
C LYS A 31 -12.11 2.83 -18.97
N SER A 32 -13.26 3.14 -18.40
CA SER A 32 -13.64 2.64 -17.07
C SER A 32 -14.05 1.17 -17.18
N PHE A 33 -13.59 0.32 -16.26
CA PHE A 33 -14.02 -1.08 -16.19
C PHE A 33 -15.51 -1.18 -15.81
N PRO A 34 -16.33 -1.95 -16.56
CA PRO A 34 -17.75 -2.06 -16.27
C PRO A 34 -17.99 -2.86 -14.99
N ILE A 35 -18.90 -2.35 -14.15
CA ILE A 35 -19.55 -3.05 -13.04
C ILE A 35 -20.96 -3.35 -13.53
N ASP A 36 -21.40 -4.60 -13.50
CA ASP A 36 -22.79 -4.94 -13.83
C ASP A 36 -23.71 -4.41 -12.73
N THR A 37 -24.40 -3.30 -12.99
CA THR A 37 -25.46 -2.75 -12.14
C THR A 37 -26.83 -3.11 -12.70
N GLU A 38 -27.35 -4.28 -12.33
CA GLU A 38 -28.79 -4.54 -12.34
C GLU A 38 -29.16 -5.42 -11.13
N VAL A 39 -29.68 -4.80 -10.07
CA VAL A 39 -30.53 -5.51 -9.09
C VAL A 39 -31.73 -4.61 -8.80
N ALA A 40 -32.90 -5.10 -9.20
CA ALA A 40 -34.19 -4.48 -8.97
C ALA A 40 -34.49 -4.34 -7.47
N MET A 41 -35.03 -3.19 -7.09
CA MET A 41 -35.55 -2.92 -5.74
C MET A 41 -36.85 -3.72 -5.55
N ASP A 42 -36.88 -4.61 -4.56
CA ASP A 42 -38.12 -5.11 -3.97
C ASP A 42 -38.16 -4.76 -2.46
N SER A 43 -39.36 -4.46 -1.99
CA SER A 43 -39.69 -3.84 -0.70
C SER A 43 -39.70 -4.83 0.48
N PRO A 44 -39.69 -4.36 1.76
CA PRO A 44 -39.12 -5.13 2.87
C PRO A 44 -40.15 -6.00 3.59
N SER A 45 -39.81 -7.27 3.84
CA SER A 45 -40.45 -8.09 4.86
C SER A 45 -39.46 -8.38 5.99
N GLU A 46 -39.81 -7.96 7.21
CA GLU A 46 -39.11 -8.22 8.47
C GLU A 46 -38.80 -9.71 8.66
N LYS A 47 -37.51 -10.07 8.73
CA LYS A 47 -37.07 -11.31 9.37
C LYS A 47 -35.76 -11.09 10.14
N GLY A 48 -35.89 -11.27 11.45
CA GLY A 48 -34.88 -11.66 12.46
C GLY A 48 -33.42 -11.35 12.18
N TYR A 49 -32.90 -10.34 12.87
CA TYR A 49 -31.47 -10.16 13.06
C TYR A 49 -30.89 -11.34 13.85
N ASN A 50 -30.09 -12.17 13.19
CA ASN A 50 -29.31 -13.24 13.83
C ASN A 50 -27.93 -12.69 14.25
N PRO A 51 -27.63 -12.56 15.55
CA PRO A 51 -26.34 -12.05 16.03
C PRO A 51 -25.15 -12.98 15.76
N ASP A 52 -25.37 -14.21 15.28
CA ASP A 52 -24.30 -15.14 14.85
C ASP A 52 -23.89 -14.98 13.37
N ALA A 53 -24.49 -14.04 12.64
CA ALA A 53 -24.11 -13.72 11.26
C ALA A 53 -22.92 -12.73 11.19
N ILE A 54 -21.81 -13.04 11.87
CA ILE A 54 -20.57 -12.26 11.72
C ILE A 54 -20.02 -12.50 10.31
N LYS A 55 -19.87 -11.42 9.54
CA LYS A 55 -19.49 -11.48 8.12
C LYS A 55 -18.36 -10.46 7.81
N PRO A 56 -17.07 -10.83 7.90
CA PRO A 56 -15.97 -9.91 7.57
C PRO A 56 -15.72 -9.92 6.05
N PHE A 57 -16.16 -8.88 5.34
CA PHE A 57 -15.95 -8.75 3.89
C PHE A 57 -15.50 -7.34 3.48
N LEU A 58 -14.90 -7.17 2.30
CA LEU A 58 -15.13 -6.02 1.42
C LEU A 58 -16.64 -5.95 1.22
N VAL A 59 -17.32 -5.29 2.17
CA VAL A 59 -18.76 -5.25 2.17
C VAL A 59 -19.19 -4.24 1.08
N GLY A 60 -20.22 -4.58 0.31
CA GLY A 60 -20.73 -3.73 -0.77
C GLY A 60 -19.87 -3.63 -2.04
N GLY A 61 -18.78 -4.39 -2.12
CA GLY A 61 -18.06 -4.63 -3.37
C GLY A 61 -18.76 -5.69 -4.24
N GLY A 62 -18.19 -5.94 -5.41
CA GLY A 62 -18.63 -6.99 -6.34
C GLY A 62 -17.49 -7.96 -6.71
N PRO A 63 -17.81 -9.11 -7.33
CA PRO A 63 -16.79 -10.03 -7.82
C PRO A 63 -15.91 -9.36 -8.89
N ALA A 64 -14.61 -9.60 -8.81
CA ALA A 64 -13.68 -9.15 -9.84
C ALA A 64 -13.91 -9.94 -11.14
N THR A 65 -13.84 -9.24 -12.28
CA THR A 65 -13.85 -9.90 -13.59
C THR A 65 -12.48 -10.50 -13.92
N VAL A 66 -12.47 -11.55 -14.74
CA VAL A 66 -11.25 -12.25 -15.14
C VAL A 66 -10.28 -11.26 -15.79
N GLY A 67 -9.07 -11.15 -15.24
CA GLY A 67 -7.99 -10.34 -15.81
C GLY A 67 -8.08 -8.83 -15.52
N ALA A 68 -9.06 -8.35 -14.76
CA ALA A 68 -9.14 -6.93 -14.37
C ALA A 68 -7.97 -6.51 -13.46
N PHE A 69 -7.53 -7.40 -12.57
CA PHE A 69 -6.46 -7.12 -11.61
C PHE A 69 -5.35 -8.18 -11.70
N PRO A 70 -4.59 -8.19 -12.81
CA PRO A 70 -3.66 -9.27 -13.12
C PRO A 70 -2.42 -9.30 -12.22
N ALA A 71 -2.16 -8.19 -11.51
CA ALA A 71 -1.08 -8.10 -10.54
C ALA A 71 -1.49 -8.56 -9.13
N GLN A 72 -2.78 -8.69 -8.83
CA GLN A 72 -3.22 -9.01 -7.49
C GLN A 72 -2.82 -10.44 -7.11
N VAL A 73 -2.25 -10.60 -5.91
CA VAL A 73 -1.88 -11.92 -5.37
C VAL A 73 -2.37 -12.13 -3.96
N ALA A 74 -2.63 -13.38 -3.64
CA ALA A 74 -2.93 -13.85 -2.30
C ALA A 74 -1.64 -14.38 -1.65
N ILE A 75 -1.34 -13.90 -0.44
CA ILE A 75 -0.15 -14.27 0.32
C ILE A 75 -0.61 -15.04 1.54
N GLN A 76 -0.20 -16.30 1.63
CA GLN A 76 -0.46 -17.14 2.78
C GLN A 76 0.80 -17.21 3.65
N ILE A 77 0.62 -17.00 4.95
CA ILE A 77 1.68 -16.97 5.96
C ILE A 77 1.37 -18.03 7.02
N GLY A 78 2.22 -19.06 7.08
CA GLY A 78 1.97 -20.23 7.91
C GLY A 78 0.65 -20.92 7.54
N THR A 79 -0.13 -21.28 8.54
CA THR A 79 -1.39 -22.03 8.38
C THR A 79 -2.65 -21.18 8.47
N THR A 80 -2.57 -19.97 9.04
CA THR A 80 -3.76 -19.20 9.42
C THR A 80 -3.76 -17.75 8.94
N ALA A 81 -2.60 -17.16 8.68
CA ALA A 81 -2.50 -15.76 8.31
C ALA A 81 -2.56 -15.57 6.79
N PHE A 82 -3.22 -14.49 6.39
CA PHE A 82 -3.44 -14.14 4.99
C PHE A 82 -3.26 -12.64 4.79
N CYS A 83 -2.61 -12.28 3.70
CA CYS A 83 -2.48 -10.92 3.21
C CYS A 83 -2.69 -10.86 1.70
N GLY A 84 -2.96 -9.67 1.18
CA GLY A 84 -2.84 -9.38 -0.24
C GLY A 84 -1.43 -8.95 -0.63
N GLY A 85 -1.20 -8.88 -1.94
CA GLY A 85 -0.01 -8.29 -2.52
C GLY A 85 -0.22 -7.91 -3.99
N SER A 86 0.83 -7.38 -4.59
CA SER A 86 0.84 -7.02 -6.01
C SER A 86 2.14 -7.43 -6.71
N ILE A 87 2.05 -8.05 -7.89
CA ILE A 87 3.21 -8.41 -8.72
C ILE A 87 3.90 -7.13 -9.18
N LEU A 88 5.21 -7.03 -8.93
CA LEU A 88 6.06 -5.92 -9.41
C LEU A 88 6.82 -6.28 -10.68
N ASN A 89 7.24 -7.54 -10.81
CA ASN A 89 7.95 -8.10 -11.96
C ASN A 89 7.92 -9.63 -11.88
N GLN A 90 8.74 -10.31 -12.68
CA GLN A 90 8.76 -11.79 -12.76
C GLN A 90 8.98 -12.49 -11.42
N ASN A 91 9.63 -11.89 -10.43
CA ASN A 91 9.93 -12.57 -9.18
C ASN A 91 9.83 -11.68 -7.93
N HIS A 92 9.23 -10.50 -8.04
CA HIS A 92 9.01 -9.61 -6.91
C HIS A 92 7.53 -9.31 -6.68
N ILE A 93 7.12 -9.41 -5.43
CA ILE A 93 5.76 -9.12 -4.97
C ILE A 93 5.83 -8.00 -3.93
N LEU A 94 4.99 -6.98 -4.08
CA LEU A 94 4.79 -5.93 -3.08
C LEU A 94 3.72 -6.35 -2.07
N THR A 95 3.94 -6.07 -0.79
CA THR A 95 2.94 -6.24 0.28
C THR A 95 3.24 -5.29 1.43
N ALA A 96 2.52 -5.41 2.54
CA ALA A 96 2.73 -4.64 3.77
C ALA A 96 3.83 -5.28 4.64
N ALA A 97 4.58 -4.47 5.39
CA ALA A 97 5.58 -4.98 6.34
C ALA A 97 4.91 -5.76 7.48
N GLY A 98 3.76 -5.30 7.97
CA GLY A 98 2.98 -5.99 8.99
C GLY A 98 2.48 -7.38 8.58
N CYS A 99 2.57 -7.75 7.30
CA CYS A 99 2.26 -9.11 6.83
C CYS A 99 3.41 -10.09 7.02
N VAL A 100 4.64 -9.61 7.10
CA VAL A 100 5.85 -10.45 7.09
C VAL A 100 6.62 -10.42 8.40
N LEU A 101 6.05 -9.75 9.40
CA LEU A 101 6.60 -9.63 10.74
C LEU A 101 5.64 -10.30 11.73
N ASP A 102 6.21 -11.01 12.70
CA ASP A 102 5.43 -11.58 13.80
C ASP A 102 5.03 -10.52 14.84
N ALA A 103 4.30 -10.93 15.88
CA ALA A 103 3.85 -10.03 16.95
C ALA A 103 5.01 -9.36 17.74
N ASN A 104 6.22 -9.91 17.66
CA ASN A 104 7.43 -9.38 18.27
C ASN A 104 8.29 -8.57 17.28
N ASN A 105 7.78 -8.32 16.07
CA ASN A 105 8.47 -7.66 14.95
C ASN A 105 9.67 -8.43 14.41
N ASN A 106 9.74 -9.75 14.64
CA ASN A 106 10.73 -10.59 13.99
C ASN A 106 10.27 -10.94 12.57
N LEU A 107 11.25 -11.07 11.67
CA LEU A 107 11.00 -11.51 10.32
C LEU A 107 10.52 -12.97 10.28
N ILE A 108 9.37 -13.19 9.65
CA ILE A 108 8.85 -14.53 9.39
C ILE A 108 9.77 -15.26 8.41
N ALA A 109 9.98 -16.56 8.60
CA ALA A 109 10.85 -17.33 7.72
C ALA A 109 10.25 -17.43 6.31
N ALA A 110 11.07 -17.25 5.27
CA ALA A 110 10.61 -17.23 3.88
C ALA A 110 9.87 -18.52 3.45
N ASN A 111 10.27 -19.67 3.99
CA ASN A 111 9.62 -20.96 3.73
C ASN A 111 8.21 -21.09 4.37
N GLN A 112 7.80 -20.15 5.22
CA GLN A 112 6.45 -20.06 5.78
C GLN A 112 5.55 -19.15 4.93
N VAL A 113 6.07 -18.53 3.87
CA VAL A 113 5.32 -17.60 3.03
C VAL A 113 5.17 -18.19 1.62
N THR A 114 3.94 -18.23 1.14
CA THR A 114 3.62 -18.67 -0.23
C THR A 114 2.70 -17.67 -0.91
N VAL A 115 2.81 -17.59 -2.24
CA VAL A 115 2.08 -16.60 -3.05
C VAL A 115 1.23 -17.31 -4.10
N ARG A 116 -0.04 -16.91 -4.23
CA ARG A 116 -0.98 -17.41 -5.24
C ARG A 116 -1.32 -16.26 -6.17
N ALA A 117 -1.08 -16.46 -7.45
CA ALA A 117 -1.25 -15.45 -8.50
C ALA A 117 -2.07 -16.03 -9.65
N GLY A 118 -2.71 -15.16 -10.45
CA GLY A 118 -3.48 -15.61 -11.61
C GLY A 118 -4.70 -16.45 -11.24
N VAL A 119 -5.35 -16.14 -10.12
CA VAL A 119 -6.55 -16.83 -9.65
C VAL A 119 -7.64 -15.83 -9.30
N LEU A 120 -8.90 -16.14 -9.63
CA LEU A 120 -10.04 -15.38 -9.12
C LEU A 120 -10.54 -15.95 -7.79
N THR A 121 -10.50 -17.26 -7.63
CA THR A 121 -10.85 -17.94 -6.39
C THR A 121 -9.61 -18.49 -5.72
N VAL A 122 -9.45 -18.23 -4.43
CA VAL A 122 -8.35 -18.78 -3.64
C VAL A 122 -8.85 -20.01 -2.87
N ASP A 123 -8.09 -21.10 -3.02
CA ASP A 123 -8.22 -22.33 -2.24
C ASP A 123 -6.90 -22.59 -1.50
N GLN A 124 -6.99 -23.06 -0.26
CA GLN A 124 -5.85 -23.41 0.59
C GLN A 124 -4.94 -24.46 -0.03
N ASN A 125 -5.49 -25.35 -0.85
CA ASN A 125 -4.79 -26.49 -1.42
C ASN A 125 -4.32 -26.26 -2.86
N ALA A 126 -4.61 -25.10 -3.46
CA ALA A 126 -4.17 -24.81 -4.81
C ALA A 126 -2.63 -24.78 -4.91
N PRO A 127 -2.03 -24.82 -6.11
CA PRO A 127 -0.60 -24.56 -6.30
C PRO A 127 -0.21 -23.14 -5.86
N ALA A 128 0.96 -23.01 -5.23
CA ALA A 128 1.49 -21.72 -4.77
C ALA A 128 2.96 -21.54 -5.15
N LEU A 129 3.37 -20.30 -5.33
CA LEU A 129 4.73 -19.87 -5.60
C LEU A 129 5.49 -19.74 -4.27
N ALA A 130 6.65 -20.38 -4.18
CA ALA A 130 7.51 -20.30 -3.01
C ALA A 130 8.25 -18.95 -2.95
N VAL A 131 8.46 -18.46 -1.73
CA VAL A 131 9.24 -17.25 -1.45
C VAL A 131 10.66 -17.65 -1.03
N ASN A 132 11.67 -16.99 -1.62
CA ASN A 132 13.08 -17.17 -1.28
C ASN A 132 13.54 -16.13 -0.26
N ARG A 133 13.13 -14.87 -0.43
CA ARG A 133 13.55 -13.76 0.45
C ARG A 133 12.42 -12.78 0.70
N ILE A 134 12.55 -12.08 1.82
CA ILE A 134 11.59 -11.08 2.29
C ILE A 134 12.38 -9.83 2.66
N PHE A 135 11.98 -8.68 2.12
CA PHE A 135 12.62 -7.40 2.35
C PHE A 135 11.60 -6.43 2.98
N PRO A 136 11.39 -6.47 4.31
CA PRO A 136 10.62 -5.43 4.98
C PRO A 136 11.36 -4.08 4.94
N HIS A 137 10.62 -2.98 4.97
CA HIS A 137 11.25 -1.67 5.12
C HIS A 137 11.98 -1.58 6.46
N GLN A 138 13.23 -1.10 6.43
CA GLN A 138 14.13 -1.09 7.59
C GLN A 138 13.62 -0.18 8.72
N GLN A 139 12.79 0.80 8.37
CA GLN A 139 12.22 1.76 9.30
C GLN A 139 10.71 1.53 9.54
N TYR A 140 10.19 0.32 9.25
CA TYR A 140 8.81 0.00 9.60
C TYR A 140 8.58 0.20 11.10
N ASN A 141 7.53 0.96 11.43
CA ASN A 141 7.14 1.20 12.80
C ASN A 141 5.78 0.54 13.09
N PRO A 142 5.72 -0.49 13.94
CA PRO A 142 4.48 -1.22 14.23
C PRO A 142 3.46 -0.42 15.03
N TRP A 143 3.85 0.71 15.63
CA TRP A 143 2.97 1.56 16.43
C TRP A 143 2.34 2.67 15.61
N THR A 144 3.06 3.23 14.65
CA THR A 144 2.55 4.29 13.77
C THR A 144 2.12 3.76 12.40
N PHE A 145 2.42 2.51 12.09
CA PHE A 145 2.32 1.91 10.75
C PHE A 145 3.12 2.65 9.67
N GLU A 146 4.08 3.50 10.08
CA GLU A 146 4.95 4.19 9.14
C GLU A 146 5.89 3.20 8.46
N ASN A 147 6.08 3.37 7.15
CA ASN A 147 6.84 2.45 6.31
C ASN A 147 6.28 1.01 6.31
N ASP A 148 4.96 0.85 6.37
CA ASP A 148 4.29 -0.45 6.25
C ASP A 148 4.34 -0.98 4.80
N ILE A 149 5.53 -1.44 4.39
CA ILE A 149 5.82 -1.94 3.05
C ILE A 149 6.92 -3.01 3.09
N ALA A 150 6.73 -4.06 2.29
CA ALA A 150 7.69 -5.14 2.11
C ALA A 150 7.71 -5.62 0.66
N VAL A 151 8.86 -6.14 0.22
CA VAL A 151 9.00 -6.82 -1.07
C VAL A 151 9.37 -8.28 -0.82
N LEU A 152 8.62 -9.21 -1.40
CA LEU A 152 8.96 -10.63 -1.43
C LEU A 152 9.71 -10.93 -2.73
N ARG A 153 10.76 -11.75 -2.66
CA ARG A 153 11.37 -12.38 -3.83
C ARG A 153 10.98 -13.83 -3.92
N LEU A 154 10.37 -14.21 -5.04
CA LEU A 154 9.97 -15.58 -5.34
C LEU A 154 11.20 -16.45 -5.66
N THR A 155 11.08 -17.75 -5.40
CA THR A 155 12.11 -18.74 -5.75
C THR A 155 12.23 -18.93 -7.24
N ASN A 156 11.09 -18.96 -7.95
CA ASN A 156 11.02 -19.13 -9.39
C ASN A 156 10.34 -17.91 -10.04
N ASN A 157 10.75 -17.60 -11.26
CA ASN A 157 10.14 -16.52 -12.03
C ASN A 157 8.73 -16.92 -12.49
N ILE A 158 7.79 -15.98 -12.37
CA ILE A 158 6.48 -16.01 -13.01
C ILE A 158 6.69 -15.90 -14.53
N VAL A 159 6.07 -16.81 -15.27
CA VAL A 159 5.94 -16.73 -16.71
C VAL A 159 4.64 -16.02 -17.03
N PHE A 160 4.74 -14.82 -17.61
CA PHE A 160 3.54 -14.07 -17.99
C PHE A 160 2.97 -14.61 -19.30
N PRO A 161 1.69 -15.04 -19.33
CA PRO A 161 1.08 -15.58 -20.53
C PRO A 161 0.85 -14.49 -21.59
N GLN A 162 0.87 -14.87 -22.88
CA GLN A 162 0.58 -13.97 -24.00
C GLN A 162 -0.93 -13.79 -24.27
N VAL A 163 -1.77 -14.71 -23.76
CA VAL A 163 -3.23 -14.71 -23.93
C VAL A 163 -3.91 -15.27 -22.68
N ALA A 164 -5.17 -14.88 -22.46
CA ALA A 164 -5.78 -14.86 -21.13
C ALA A 164 -6.26 -16.21 -20.59
N THR A 165 -5.76 -16.58 -19.43
CA THR A 165 -6.52 -17.22 -18.34
C THR A 165 -5.79 -17.09 -17.01
N PRO A 166 -6.53 -16.73 -15.94
CA PRO A 166 -6.52 -15.38 -15.38
C PRO A 166 -5.13 -14.72 -15.50
N ASN A 167 -5.07 -13.65 -16.30
CA ASN A 167 -3.81 -13.01 -16.66
C ASN A 167 -3.01 -12.62 -15.42
N MET A 168 -1.76 -13.07 -15.36
CA MET A 168 -0.76 -12.50 -14.47
C MET A 168 -0.02 -11.41 -15.24
N ALA A 169 0.15 -10.25 -14.64
CA ALA A 169 0.97 -9.19 -15.18
C ALA A 169 1.54 -8.34 -14.04
N PRO A 170 2.72 -7.71 -14.23
CA PRO A 170 3.19 -6.70 -13.30
C PRO A 170 2.20 -5.54 -13.17
N ALA A 171 2.08 -4.99 -11.96
CA ALA A 171 1.32 -3.77 -11.73
C ALA A 171 2.01 -2.57 -12.39
N GLU A 172 1.23 -1.71 -13.04
CA GLU A 172 1.70 -0.37 -13.38
C GLU A 172 1.69 0.51 -12.12
N LEU A 173 2.86 0.94 -11.67
CA LEU A 173 2.96 1.79 -10.48
C LEU A 173 2.48 3.20 -10.79
N ASN A 174 1.72 3.79 -9.86
CA ASN A 174 1.34 5.20 -9.96
C ASN A 174 2.48 6.07 -9.44
N SER A 175 2.98 6.97 -10.27
CA SER A 175 4.00 7.97 -9.91
C SER A 175 3.41 9.36 -9.65
N ARG A 176 2.11 9.56 -9.93
CA ARG A 176 1.43 10.84 -9.82
C ARG A 176 0.70 10.97 -8.49
N ILE A 177 0.48 12.21 -8.08
CA ILE A 177 -0.42 12.52 -6.97
C ILE A 177 -1.85 12.30 -7.46
N VAL A 178 -2.61 11.49 -6.73
CA VAL A 178 -4.04 11.29 -6.96
C VAL A 178 -4.81 12.47 -6.38
N ARG A 179 -5.82 12.95 -7.10
CA ARG A 179 -6.65 14.07 -6.67
C ARG A 179 -7.61 13.63 -5.58
N ASP A 180 -7.94 14.55 -4.69
CA ASP A 180 -9.04 14.35 -3.75
C ASP A 180 -10.33 14.07 -4.54
N SER A 181 -11.18 13.21 -3.96
CA SER A 181 -12.44 12.74 -4.54
C SER A 181 -12.32 11.87 -5.79
N GLU A 182 -11.11 11.47 -6.20
CA GLU A 182 -10.92 10.47 -7.24
C GLU A 182 -11.51 9.12 -6.82
N VAL A 183 -12.22 8.44 -7.73
CA VAL A 183 -12.69 7.07 -7.49
C VAL A 183 -11.54 6.10 -7.74
N CYS A 184 -11.23 5.30 -6.73
CA CYS A 184 -10.23 4.25 -6.77
C CYS A 184 -10.88 2.89 -6.47
N GLN A 185 -10.12 1.82 -6.67
CA GLN A 185 -10.58 0.44 -6.50
C GLN A 185 -9.65 -0.29 -5.53
N VAL A 186 -10.25 -0.90 -4.52
CA VAL A 186 -9.58 -1.80 -3.58
C VAL A 186 -9.90 -3.22 -3.97
N VAL A 187 -8.88 -4.07 -3.98
CA VAL A 187 -8.99 -5.43 -4.49
C VAL A 187 -8.44 -6.40 -3.48
N GLY A 188 -9.17 -7.49 -3.22
CA GLY A 188 -8.67 -8.54 -2.36
C GLY A 188 -9.65 -9.67 -2.10
N TRP A 189 -9.20 -10.61 -1.28
CA TRP A 189 -9.99 -11.76 -0.86
C TRP A 189 -10.37 -11.57 0.60
N ASN A 190 -11.65 -11.76 0.87
CA ASN A 190 -12.18 -11.73 2.24
C ASN A 190 -11.93 -13.06 2.92
N TRP A 191 -10.63 -13.35 3.09
CA TRP A 191 -10.16 -14.65 3.50
C TRP A 191 -10.54 -14.95 4.95
N LEU A 192 -10.93 -16.19 5.18
CA LEU A 192 -11.11 -16.79 6.50
C LEU A 192 -10.40 -18.15 6.53
N PRO A 193 -9.79 -18.55 7.67
CA PRO A 193 -9.07 -19.82 7.77
C PRO A 193 -9.89 -21.09 7.44
N THR A 194 -11.21 -21.01 7.44
CA THR A 194 -12.11 -22.13 7.11
C THR A 194 -12.74 -22.01 5.73
N ALA A 195 -12.49 -20.91 5.00
CA ALA A 195 -13.14 -20.65 3.74
C ALA A 195 -12.43 -21.35 2.58
N GLN A 196 -13.23 -21.91 1.67
CA GLN A 196 -12.79 -22.46 0.39
C GLN A 196 -13.38 -21.64 -0.75
N ASN A 197 -12.70 -21.65 -1.90
CA ASN A 197 -13.15 -20.95 -3.11
C ASN A 197 -13.47 -19.46 -2.86
N VAL A 198 -12.64 -18.78 -2.07
CA VAL A 198 -12.88 -17.37 -1.71
C VAL A 198 -12.74 -16.53 -2.98
N PRO A 199 -13.78 -15.85 -3.47
CA PRO A 199 -13.72 -15.07 -4.69
C PRO A 199 -12.99 -13.74 -4.47
N LEU A 200 -12.27 -13.29 -5.48
CA LEU A 200 -11.68 -11.96 -5.51
C LEU A 200 -12.80 -10.93 -5.60
N GLN A 201 -12.73 -9.92 -4.74
CA GLN A 201 -13.70 -8.85 -4.67
C GLN A 201 -13.04 -7.52 -4.99
N VAL A 202 -13.84 -6.61 -5.53
CA VAL A 202 -13.45 -5.25 -5.86
C VAL A 202 -14.43 -4.31 -5.19
N LEU A 203 -13.90 -3.26 -4.57
CA LEU A 203 -14.68 -2.22 -3.92
C LEU A 203 -14.24 -0.86 -4.43
N ASN A 204 -15.19 -0.09 -4.95
CA ASN A 204 -14.94 1.32 -5.26
C ASN A 204 -14.87 2.13 -3.96
N VAL A 205 -13.83 2.96 -3.85
CA VAL A 205 -13.58 3.84 -2.72
C VAL A 205 -13.21 5.23 -3.22
N VAL A 206 -13.44 6.26 -2.41
CA VAL A 206 -13.12 7.64 -2.79
C VAL A 206 -11.80 8.04 -2.15
N TYR A 207 -10.87 8.58 -2.93
CA TYR A 207 -9.61 9.11 -2.42
C TYR A 207 -9.89 10.33 -1.54
N ALA A 208 -9.58 10.22 -0.24
CA ALA A 208 -10.02 11.18 0.75
C ALA A 208 -9.03 12.36 0.87
N PRO A 209 -9.52 13.59 1.10
CA PRO A 209 -8.67 14.70 1.48
C PRO A 209 -7.82 14.38 2.70
N ARG A 210 -6.55 14.76 2.66
CA ARG A 210 -5.58 14.51 3.74
C ARG A 210 -6.08 15.05 5.09
N ALA A 211 -6.70 16.23 5.10
CA ALA A 211 -7.24 16.85 6.30
C ALA A 211 -8.35 16.01 6.96
N SER A 212 -9.28 15.46 6.17
CA SER A 212 -10.34 14.57 6.65
C SER A 212 -9.74 13.32 7.30
N CYS A 213 -8.79 12.68 6.62
CA CYS A 213 -8.17 11.48 7.16
C CYS A 213 -7.29 11.77 8.40
N MET A 214 -6.60 12.90 8.45
CA MET A 214 -5.86 13.35 9.65
C MET A 214 -6.78 13.52 10.86
N SER A 215 -7.96 14.11 10.66
CA SER A 215 -8.97 14.27 11.72
C SER A 215 -9.46 12.92 12.24
N GLN A 216 -9.71 11.98 11.33
CA GLN A 216 -10.27 10.67 11.69
C GLN A 216 -9.25 9.76 12.38
N HIS A 217 -7.98 9.89 12.03
CA HIS A 217 -6.89 9.11 12.62
C HIS A 217 -6.07 9.90 13.65
N GLN A 218 -6.67 10.91 14.28
CA GLN A 218 -6.07 11.64 15.42
C GLN A 218 -4.64 12.14 15.17
N GLY A 219 -4.33 12.57 13.94
CA GLY A 219 -3.01 13.08 13.55
C GLY A 219 -1.94 12.01 13.24
N MET A 220 -2.32 10.74 13.12
CA MET A 220 -1.36 9.65 12.82
C MET A 220 -0.87 9.64 11.36
N LEU A 221 -1.52 10.35 10.43
CA LEU A 221 -1.22 10.25 9.01
C LEU A 221 0.13 10.90 8.66
N ARG A 222 1.05 10.15 8.05
CA ARG A 222 2.36 10.63 7.56
C ARG A 222 2.31 10.99 6.08
N ASP A 223 3.33 11.68 5.57
CA ASP A 223 3.39 12.09 4.15
C ASP A 223 3.55 10.91 3.19
N SER A 224 4.05 9.79 3.71
CA SER A 224 4.14 8.49 3.03
C SER A 224 2.80 7.73 2.98
N MET A 225 1.74 8.26 3.59
CA MET A 225 0.44 7.61 3.72
C MET A 225 -0.64 8.37 2.96
N ALA A 226 -1.59 7.63 2.39
CA ALA A 226 -2.79 8.12 1.74
C ALA A 226 -4.01 7.42 2.33
N CYS A 227 -5.19 7.92 2.01
CA CYS A 227 -6.40 7.49 2.67
C CYS A 227 -7.58 7.49 1.69
N THR A 228 -8.48 6.55 1.88
CA THR A 228 -9.75 6.53 1.15
C THR A 228 -10.89 6.55 2.14
N GLU A 229 -11.99 7.16 1.75
CA GLU A 229 -13.22 7.17 2.53
C GLU A 229 -14.27 6.27 1.87
N ILE A 230 -15.05 5.63 2.74
CA ILE A 230 -16.24 4.87 2.37
C ILE A 230 -17.39 5.42 3.19
N THR A 231 -18.31 6.11 2.53
CA THR A 231 -19.47 6.75 3.15
C THR A 231 -20.68 5.82 3.24
N ALA A 232 -20.71 4.74 2.44
CA ALA A 232 -21.78 3.76 2.46
C ALA A 232 -21.75 2.89 3.74
N LEU A 233 -22.91 2.78 4.40
CA LEU A 233 -23.04 2.18 5.74
C LEU A 233 -22.69 0.68 5.79
N THR A 234 -22.81 0.01 4.65
CA THR A 234 -22.58 -1.44 4.52
C THR A 234 -21.29 -1.71 3.76
N HIS A 235 -20.33 -0.80 3.71
CA HIS A 235 -19.09 -0.99 2.96
C HIS A 235 -17.86 -0.79 3.83
N GLY A 236 -16.77 -1.52 3.55
CA GLY A 236 -15.55 -1.38 4.34
C GLY A 236 -14.42 -2.29 3.90
N VAL A 237 -13.18 -1.88 4.19
CA VAL A 237 -11.98 -2.71 3.97
C VAL A 237 -11.63 -3.47 5.25
N CYS A 238 -11.39 -4.78 5.10
CA CYS A 238 -11.07 -5.69 6.21
C CYS A 238 -9.57 -5.90 6.36
N ALA A 239 -9.17 -6.28 7.58
CA ALA A 239 -7.79 -6.64 7.91
C ALA A 239 -7.23 -7.78 7.04
N ALA A 240 -8.07 -8.72 6.61
CA ALA A 240 -7.68 -9.81 5.71
C ALA A 240 -7.16 -9.32 4.33
N ASN A 241 -7.47 -8.07 3.95
CA ASN A 241 -6.99 -7.47 2.70
C ASN A 241 -5.70 -6.66 2.89
N ARG A 242 -5.11 -6.60 4.09
CA ARG A 242 -3.82 -5.93 4.34
C ARG A 242 -2.78 -6.37 3.32
N GLY A 243 -1.97 -5.44 2.83
CA GLY A 243 -0.95 -5.70 1.81
C GLY A 243 -1.47 -5.74 0.38
N GLY A 244 -2.79 -5.83 0.16
CA GLY A 244 -3.39 -5.76 -1.17
C GLY A 244 -3.29 -4.37 -1.80
N GLY A 245 -3.58 -4.28 -3.10
CA GLY A 245 -3.44 -3.06 -3.87
C GLY A 245 -4.66 -2.13 -3.81
N LEU A 246 -4.37 -0.83 -3.75
CA LEU A 246 -5.28 0.26 -4.13
C LEU A 246 -4.93 0.72 -5.54
N TYR A 247 -5.89 0.67 -6.46
CA TYR A 247 -5.73 1.08 -7.85
C TYR A 247 -6.52 2.36 -8.12
N CYS A 248 -5.86 3.39 -8.64
CA CYS A 248 -6.50 4.63 -9.07
C CYS A 248 -6.06 4.88 -10.51
N ASN A 249 -7.00 5.14 -11.43
CA ASN A 249 -6.70 5.21 -12.86
C ASN A 249 -5.89 3.99 -13.35
N ASP A 250 -6.31 2.79 -12.95
CA ASP A 250 -5.71 1.49 -13.29
C ASP A 250 -4.24 1.30 -12.87
N ARG A 251 -3.72 2.19 -12.02
CA ARG A 251 -2.34 2.16 -11.53
C ARG A 251 -2.29 1.88 -10.03
N LEU A 252 -1.39 0.99 -9.64
CA LEU A 252 -1.14 0.65 -8.24
C LEU A 252 -0.62 1.89 -7.51
N THR A 253 -1.48 2.44 -6.66
CA THR A 253 -1.30 3.72 -5.98
C THR A 253 -0.93 3.52 -4.51
N GLY A 254 -1.48 2.49 -3.88
CA GLY A 254 -1.26 2.23 -2.46
C GLY A 254 -1.21 0.75 -2.11
N VAL A 255 -0.58 0.47 -0.97
CA VAL A 255 -0.61 -0.84 -0.29
C VAL A 255 -1.50 -0.70 0.93
N ILE A 256 -2.53 -1.54 1.07
CA ILE A 256 -3.47 -1.49 2.21
C ILE A 256 -2.71 -1.70 3.53
N SER A 257 -2.82 -0.75 4.46
CA SER A 257 -2.08 -0.78 5.73
C SER A 257 -3.02 -0.90 6.94
N PHE A 258 -3.77 0.14 7.32
CA PHE A 258 -4.61 0.12 8.54
C PHE A 258 -5.89 0.94 8.35
N GLY A 259 -6.64 1.19 9.44
CA GLY A 259 -7.91 1.92 9.38
C GLY A 259 -9.05 1.07 8.84
N PHE A 260 -9.01 -0.23 9.14
CA PHE A 260 -10.06 -1.17 8.76
C PHE A 260 -11.36 -0.86 9.52
N GLY A 261 -12.49 -1.09 8.86
CA GLY A 261 -13.80 -0.79 9.43
C GLY A 261 -14.91 -1.66 8.85
N CYS A 262 -14.65 -2.95 8.65
CA CYS A 262 -15.63 -3.84 8.04
C CYS A 262 -16.99 -3.83 8.72
N GLY A 263 -18.03 -3.50 7.93
CA GLY A 263 -19.39 -3.38 8.41
C GLY A 263 -19.65 -2.16 9.31
N THR A 264 -18.78 -1.15 9.27
CA THR A 264 -18.96 0.11 10.01
C THR A 264 -19.12 1.28 9.06
N ASN A 265 -19.85 2.30 9.51
CA ASN A 265 -20.15 3.49 8.71
C ASN A 265 -18.94 4.43 8.66
N ASN A 266 -18.76 5.11 7.53
CA ASN A 266 -17.83 6.23 7.38
C ASN A 266 -16.37 5.87 7.70
N THR A 267 -15.85 4.87 6.99
CA THR A 267 -14.52 4.32 7.27
C THR A 267 -13.45 5.01 6.45
N TYR A 268 -12.32 5.31 7.11
CA TYR A 268 -11.14 5.89 6.49
C TYR A 268 -10.02 4.86 6.51
N THR A 269 -9.80 4.17 5.39
CA THR A 269 -8.72 3.18 5.28
C THR A 269 -7.44 3.86 4.83
N VAL A 270 -6.32 3.51 5.47
CA VAL A 270 -5.00 4.10 5.23
C VAL A 270 -4.13 3.14 4.43
N TYR A 271 -3.40 3.70 3.47
CA TYR A 271 -2.55 3.00 2.54
C TYR A 271 -1.14 3.59 2.56
N THR A 272 -0.14 2.73 2.43
CA THR A 272 1.23 3.16 2.14
C THR A 272 1.32 3.60 0.68
N GLN A 273 1.71 4.85 0.41
CA GLN A 273 1.75 5.41 -0.94
C GLN A 273 2.90 4.81 -1.77
N VAL A 274 2.58 4.08 -2.84
CA VAL A 274 3.58 3.43 -3.71
C VAL A 274 4.55 4.45 -4.32
N ARG A 275 4.04 5.62 -4.75
CA ARG A 275 4.88 6.69 -5.31
C ARG A 275 5.98 7.15 -4.36
N TYR A 276 5.73 7.13 -3.04
CA TYR A 276 6.67 7.60 -2.03
C TYR A 276 7.85 6.63 -1.90
N TYR A 277 7.60 5.33 -2.09
CA TYR A 277 8.60 4.27 -1.93
C TYR A 277 9.18 3.78 -3.27
N HIS A 278 8.93 4.46 -4.39
CA HIS A 278 9.35 3.98 -5.71
C HIS A 278 10.85 3.63 -5.77
N HIS A 279 11.71 4.54 -5.27
CA HIS A 279 13.15 4.29 -5.21
C HIS A 279 13.51 3.12 -4.29
N TRP A 280 12.90 3.04 -3.10
CA TRP A 280 13.11 1.94 -2.18
C TRP A 280 12.68 0.59 -2.78
N ILE A 281 11.55 0.54 -3.50
CA ILE A 281 11.06 -0.67 -4.18
C ILE A 281 12.10 -1.15 -5.21
N GLN A 282 12.59 -0.23 -6.05
CA GLN A 282 13.57 -0.56 -7.09
C GLN A 282 14.88 -1.14 -6.52
N GLN A 283 15.35 -0.62 -5.37
CA GLN A 283 16.53 -1.15 -4.70
C GLN A 283 16.39 -2.62 -4.31
N GLN A 284 15.17 -3.09 -4.01
CA GLN A 284 14.95 -4.48 -3.61
C GLN A 284 15.13 -5.48 -4.77
N PHE A 285 15.04 -5.02 -6.03
CA PHE A 285 15.16 -5.90 -7.20
C PHE A 285 16.56 -6.49 -7.36
N ILE A 286 17.59 -5.74 -6.97
CA ILE A 286 19.00 -6.16 -7.07
C ILE A 286 19.58 -6.61 -5.72
N ARG A 287 18.83 -6.44 -4.63
CA ARG A 287 19.34 -6.67 -3.28
C ARG A 287 19.67 -8.14 -3.03
N ALA A 288 20.79 -8.41 -2.34
CA ALA A 288 21.26 -9.76 -2.06
C ALA A 288 21.26 -10.12 -0.56
N ASP A 289 21.00 -9.18 0.33
CA ASP A 289 20.88 -9.37 1.77
C ASP A 289 19.42 -9.21 2.22
N THR A 290 19.05 -9.88 3.30
CA THR A 290 17.76 -9.67 3.96
C THR A 290 17.94 -8.65 5.07
N PRO A 291 17.35 -7.44 4.96
CA PRO A 291 17.43 -6.45 6.02
C PRO A 291 16.72 -6.95 7.27
N VAL A 292 17.30 -6.66 8.43
CA VAL A 292 16.58 -6.79 9.70
C VAL A 292 15.52 -5.69 9.75
N ALA A 293 14.31 -6.02 10.22
CA ALA A 293 13.32 -5.00 10.55
C ALA A 293 13.89 -4.11 11.65
N GLY A 294 13.92 -2.80 11.45
CA GLY A 294 14.47 -1.89 12.45
C GLY A 294 13.58 -1.87 13.69
N PRO A 295 14.16 -1.92 14.90
CA PRO A 295 13.39 -1.65 16.11
C PRO A 295 13.12 -0.15 16.17
N THR A 296 11.89 0.30 15.93
CA THR A 296 11.46 1.59 16.47
C THR A 296 11.00 1.38 17.90
N PRO A 297 11.65 2.00 18.90
CA PRO A 297 11.18 1.98 20.28
C PRO A 297 9.73 2.47 20.37
N MET A 298 8.99 1.94 21.34
CA MET A 298 7.62 2.38 21.62
C MET A 298 7.59 3.90 21.88
N PRO A 299 6.77 4.68 21.15
CA PRO A 299 6.60 6.09 21.46
C PRO A 299 5.97 6.20 22.86
N GLY A 300 6.72 6.73 23.83
CA GLY A 300 6.16 7.14 25.13
C GLY A 300 6.55 6.32 26.37
N ILE A 301 7.38 5.26 26.27
CA ILE A 301 8.11 4.81 27.47
C ILE A 301 9.35 5.68 27.59
N VAL A 302 9.14 6.90 28.10
CA VAL A 302 10.21 7.65 28.78
C VAL A 302 10.42 6.95 30.12
N GLY A 303 11.08 5.79 30.06
CA GLY A 303 11.71 5.22 31.24
C GLY A 303 12.88 6.14 31.56
N GLY A 304 12.70 7.00 32.56
CA GLY A 304 13.81 7.73 33.16
C GLY A 304 14.88 6.75 33.63
N GLY A 305 15.96 6.66 32.88
CA GLY A 305 17.14 5.87 33.17
C GLY A 305 18.31 6.54 32.46
N GLY A 306 19.11 7.25 33.23
CA GLY A 306 20.07 8.23 32.74
C GLY A 306 21.23 7.65 31.93
N GLY A 307 21.81 8.56 31.13
CA GLY A 307 23.24 8.67 30.88
C GLY A 307 23.94 7.45 30.29
N GLY A 308 24.01 7.42 28.96
CA GLY A 308 24.98 6.60 28.22
C GLY A 308 25.48 7.42 27.03
N ASP A 309 26.47 8.25 27.31
CA ASP A 309 27.07 9.18 26.37
C ASP A 309 27.69 8.50 25.16
N ALA A 310 27.72 9.32 24.11
CA ALA A 310 28.51 9.15 22.92
C ALA A 310 29.97 8.77 23.23
N SER A 311 30.49 7.83 22.45
CA SER A 311 31.84 7.81 21.90
C SER A 311 32.93 8.48 22.76
N THR A 312 33.45 7.76 23.76
CA THR A 312 34.79 8.02 24.30
C THR A 312 35.62 6.74 24.25
N ILE A 313 36.67 6.79 23.44
CA ILE A 313 37.78 5.84 23.47
C ILE A 313 38.44 5.96 24.85
N THR A 314 38.29 4.95 25.69
CA THR A 314 39.08 4.82 26.92
C THR A 314 40.01 3.62 26.78
N LEU A 315 41.30 3.93 26.74
CA LEU A 315 42.41 2.98 26.73
C LEU A 315 42.36 2.12 28.01
N SER A 316 42.43 0.81 27.82
CA SER A 316 42.48 -0.20 28.88
C SER A 316 43.74 -0.03 29.73
N LEU A 317 43.57 0.07 31.05
CA LEU A 317 44.65 0.14 32.05
C LEU A 317 44.66 -1.14 32.87
N ALA A 318 45.42 -2.12 32.38
CA ALA A 318 45.89 -3.31 33.08
C ALA A 318 46.92 -3.96 32.14
N THR A 319 48.23 -3.88 32.27
CA THR A 319 49.12 -4.21 33.40
C THR A 319 50.56 -4.00 32.87
N ILE A 320 51.53 -3.68 33.74
CA ILE A 320 52.83 -4.38 33.90
C ILE A 320 53.73 -3.59 34.86
N ILE A 321 54.35 -4.37 35.73
CA ILE A 321 55.09 -4.07 36.95
C ILE A 321 56.61 -4.13 36.64
N VAL A 322 57.36 -3.16 37.17
CA VAL A 322 58.75 -3.24 37.72
C VAL A 322 60.01 -3.05 36.82
N ALA A 323 60.85 -2.13 37.34
CA ALA A 323 62.33 -1.97 37.29
C ALA A 323 62.93 -1.34 36.00
N ILE A 324 64.02 -0.55 36.00
CA ILE A 324 65.21 -0.42 36.86
C ILE A 324 65.72 1.05 36.89
N VAL A 325 66.35 1.38 38.01
CA VAL A 325 67.13 2.58 38.39
C VAL A 325 68.31 2.89 37.44
N SER A 326 68.60 4.18 37.18
CA SER A 326 69.93 4.83 37.35
C SER A 326 70.28 5.86 36.27
N ALA A 327 71.07 6.85 36.71
CA ALA A 327 71.89 7.83 35.98
C ALA A 327 71.17 9.14 35.62
N LEU A 328 71.28 10.17 36.48
CA LEU A 328 72.43 11.08 36.69
C LEU A 328 72.32 12.30 35.79
N PHE A 329 72.16 13.46 36.43
CA PHE A 329 72.81 14.76 36.20
C PHE A 329 73.02 15.32 34.78
N LEU A 330 73.00 16.66 34.73
CA LEU A 330 73.30 17.59 33.63
C LEU A 330 72.04 17.99 32.85
N ASN A 331 71.58 19.24 32.82
CA ASN A 331 72.16 20.53 33.19
C ASN A 331 70.99 21.52 33.37
#